data_AF-A0A957V8S5-F1
#
_entry.id   AF-A0A957V8S5-F1
#
_cell.length_a   1.000
_cell.length_b   1.000
_cell.length_c   1.000
_cell.angle_alpha   90.00
_cell.angle_beta   90.00
_cell.angle_gamma   90.00
#
_symmetry.space_group_name_H-M   'P 1'
#
loop_
_entity.id
_entity.type
_entity.pdbx_description
1 polymer ?
#
loop_
_entity_poly.entity_id
_entity_poly.type
_entity_poly.pdbx_seq_one_letter_code
_entity_poly.pdbx_strand_id
1 'polypeptide(L)' 'MASFEEQVKKLSAGQIYTIQSQYDAAMDTEHGSGEHWLLIAALNQCGFPVRSVEQAIDTAERIIIVWQHLNN' A
#
# COMPACT_ATOMS: atom_id res chain seq x y z
N MET A 1 9.92 10.66 -14.61
CA MET A 1 9.06 10.01 -13.59
C MET A 1 9.88 8.89 -12.98
N ALA A 2 9.98 8.82 -11.66
CA ALA A 2 10.63 7.69 -11.01
C ALA A 2 9.81 6.42 -11.24
N SER A 3 10.45 5.29 -11.52
CA SER A 3 9.75 4.02 -11.69
C SER A 3 9.02 3.63 -10.40
N PHE A 4 8.00 2.77 -10.50
CA PHE A 4 7.26 2.32 -9.31
C PHE A 4 8.20 1.72 -8.25
N GLU A 5 9.19 0.94 -8.67
CA GLU A 5 10.20 0.36 -7.78
C GLU A 5 11.09 1.42 -7.10
N GLU A 6 11.45 2.49 -7.82
CA GLU A 6 12.20 3.61 -7.24
C GLU A 6 11.38 4.38 -6.20
N GLN A 7 10.05 4.39 -6.34
CA GLN A 7 9.15 4.97 -5.34
C GLN A 7 9.06 4.06 -4.10
N VAL A 8 8.92 2.74 -4.30
CA VAL A 8 8.93 1.76 -3.20
C VAL A 8 10.24 1.79 -2.42
N LYS A 9 11.39 1.89 -3.09
CA LYS A 9 12.72 2.02 -2.45
C LYS A 9 12.87 3.24 -1.54
N LYS A 10 12.07 4.27 -1.74
CA LYS A 10 12.09 5.50 -0.92
C LYS A 10 11.23 5.39 0.32
N LEU A 11 10.36 4.37 0.42
CA LEU A 11 9.57 4.12 1.61
C LEU A 11 10.46 3.61 2.73
N SER A 12 10.26 4.15 3.92
CA SER A 12 10.84 3.58 5.13
C SER A 12 10.18 2.24 5.47
N ALA A 13 10.90 1.37 6.17
CA ALA A 13 10.35 0.09 6.64
C ALA A 13 9.05 0.29 7.45
N GLY A 14 8.98 1.34 8.28
CA GLY A 14 7.77 1.68 9.03
C GLY A 14 6.56 2.01 8.13
N GLN A 15 6.77 2.71 7.02
CA GLN A 15 5.69 2.99 6.06
C GLN A 15 5.23 1.71 5.36
N ILE A 16 6.15 0.82 5.00
CA ILE A 16 5.80 -0.48 4.41
C ILE A 16 4.98 -1.32 5.38
N TYR A 17 5.40 -1.41 6.65
CA TYR A 17 4.65 -2.15 7.66
C TYR A 17 3.26 -1.55 7.91
N THR A 18 3.13 -0.22 7.89
CA THR A 18 1.82 0.43 7.97
C THR A 18 0.95 0.05 6.78
N ILE A 19 1.47 0.15 5.55
CA ILE A 19 0.72 -0.23 4.34
C ILE A 19 0.29 -1.70 4.42
N GLN A 20 1.19 -2.59 4.81
CA GLN A 20 0.89 -4.02 4.96
C GLN A 20 -0.18 -4.27 6.02
N SER A 21 -0.08 -3.65 7.19
CA SER A 21 -1.09 -3.81 8.25
C SER A 21 -2.47 -3.31 7.83
N GLN A 22 -2.54 -2.19 7.09
CA GLN A 22 -3.81 -1.66 6.57
C GLN A 22 -4.36 -2.52 5.42
N TYR A 23 -3.48 -3.10 4.59
CA TYR A 23 -3.86 -4.03 3.55
C TYR A 23 -4.46 -5.31 4.14
N ASP A 24 -3.79 -5.91 5.13
CA ASP A 24 -4.29 -7.10 5.82
C ASP A 24 -5.65 -6.82 6.48
N ALA A 25 -5.81 -5.69 7.16
CA ALA A 25 -7.08 -5.27 7.76
C ALA A 25 -8.19 -5.03 6.71
N ALA A 26 -7.86 -4.45 5.56
CA ALA A 26 -8.80 -4.28 4.46
C ALA A 26 -9.25 -5.63 3.89
N MET A 27 -8.32 -6.58 3.71
CA MET A 27 -8.62 -7.93 3.20
C MET A 27 -9.46 -8.78 4.18
N ASP A 28 -9.32 -8.54 5.49
CA ASP A 28 -10.06 -9.24 6.54
C ASP A 28 -11.46 -8.66 6.81
N THR A 29 -11.85 -7.58 6.12
CA THR A 29 -13.14 -6.91 6.32
C THR A 29 -13.99 -6.89 5.06
N GLU A 30 -15.31 -6.70 5.21
CA GLU A 30 -16.19 -6.53 4.05
C GLU A 30 -15.80 -5.30 3.22
N HIS A 31 -15.86 -5.45 1.89
CA HIS A 31 -15.45 -4.43 0.94
C HIS A 31 -16.19 -3.10 1.16
N GLY A 32 -15.45 -1.99 1.33
CA GLY A 32 -16.02 -0.66 1.62
C GLY A 32 -16.11 -0.31 3.11
N SER A 33 -15.54 -1.13 4.00
CA SER A 33 -15.34 -0.82 5.42
C SER A 33 -14.42 0.39 5.65
N GLY A 34 -14.37 0.89 6.89
CA GLY A 34 -13.45 1.95 7.32
C GLY A 34 -11.97 1.64 7.02
N GLU A 35 -11.58 0.37 7.04
CA GLU A 35 -10.21 -0.09 6.79
C GLU A 35 -9.76 0.20 5.35
N HIS A 36 -10.67 0.10 4.38
CA HIS A 36 -10.37 0.43 2.99
C HIS A 36 -10.05 1.92 2.81
N TRP A 37 -10.70 2.80 3.57
CA TRP A 37 -10.40 4.24 3.57
C TRP A 37 -9.07 4.55 4.25
N LEU A 38 -8.73 3.81 5.32
CA LEU A 38 -7.43 3.93 5.98
C LEU A 38 -6.29 3.48 5.05
N LEU A 39 -6.49 2.40 4.30
CA LEU A 39 -5.54 1.96 3.27
C LEU A 39 -5.32 3.03 2.20
N ILE A 40 -6.41 3.61 1.66
CA ILE A 40 -6.34 4.73 0.69
C ILE A 40 -5.56 5.92 1.29
N ALA A 41 -5.85 6.28 2.54
CA ALA A 41 -5.17 7.39 3.21
C ALA A 41 -3.66 7.10 3.39
N ALA A 42 -3.30 5.89 3.81
CA ALA A 42 -1.92 5.47 4.01
C ALA A 42 -1.12 5.50 2.69
N LEU A 43 -1.70 4.99 1.60
CA LEU A 43 -1.07 5.00 0.28
C LEU A 43 -0.88 6.43 -0.24
N ASN A 44 -1.90 7.28 -0.10
CA ASN A 44 -1.81 8.68 -0.49
C ASN A 44 -0.74 9.45 0.30
N GLN A 45 -0.61 9.21 1.61
CA GLN A 45 0.46 9.78 2.44
C GLN A 45 1.85 9.30 2.02
N CYS A 46 1.94 8.06 1.52
CA CYS A 46 3.18 7.47 1.02
C CYS A 46 3.51 7.89 -0.43
N GLY A 47 2.70 8.74 -1.05
CA GLY A 47 2.94 9.25 -2.40
C GLY A 47 2.38 8.36 -3.52
N PHE A 48 1.51 7.40 -3.20
CA PHE A 48 0.81 6.53 -4.15
C PHE A 48 -0.64 6.98 -4.28
N PRO A 49 -0.97 7.88 -5.24
CA PRO A 49 -2.30 8.44 -5.37
C PRO A 49 -3.30 7.36 -5.84
N VAL A 50 -4.19 6.94 -4.97
CA VAL A 50 -5.27 5.98 -5.25
C VAL A 50 -6.63 6.59 -4.94
N ARG A 51 -7.65 6.25 -5.76
CA ARG A 51 -8.99 6.86 -5.67
C ARG A 51 -10.13 5.86 -5.49
N SER A 52 -9.86 4.57 -5.65
CA SER A 52 -10.83 3.50 -5.40
C SER A 52 -10.22 2.46 -4.48
N VAL A 53 -11.10 1.63 -3.92
CA VAL A 53 -10.69 0.56 -3.01
C VAL A 53 -9.87 -0.49 -3.77
N GLU A 54 -10.30 -0.87 -4.96
CA GLU A 54 -9.60 -1.84 -5.80
C GLU A 54 -8.20 -1.34 -6.18
N GLN A 55 -8.08 -0.07 -6.56
CA GLN A 55 -6.76 0.52 -6.83
C GLN A 55 -5.88 0.53 -5.60
N ALA A 56 -6.44 0.73 -4.41
CA ALA A 56 -5.68 0.73 -3.17
C ALA A 56 -5.14 -0.67 -2.84
N ILE A 57 -5.99 -1.70 -2.96
CA ILE A 57 -5.62 -3.11 -2.78
C ILE A 57 -4.51 -3.50 -3.76
N ASP A 58 -4.72 -3.28 -5.07
CA ASP A 58 -3.76 -3.62 -6.12
C ASP A 58 -2.41 -2.91 -5.91
N THR A 59 -2.47 -1.63 -5.52
CA THR A 59 -1.26 -0.82 -5.29
C THR A 59 -0.50 -1.30 -4.06
N ALA A 60 -1.20 -1.56 -2.95
CA ALA A 60 -0.59 -2.04 -1.72
C ALA A 60 0.06 -3.41 -1.91
N GLU A 61 -0.65 -4.36 -2.53
CA GLU A 61 -0.11 -5.69 -2.85
C GLU A 61 1.18 -5.57 -3.68
N ARG A 62 1.18 -4.72 -4.71
CA ARG A 62 2.36 -4.51 -5.55
C ARG A 62 3.52 -3.85 -4.81
N ILE A 63 3.26 -2.94 -3.87
CA ILE A 63 4.29 -2.36 -2.99
C ILE A 63 4.92 -3.46 -2.14
N ILE A 64 4.10 -4.31 -1.51
CA ILE A 64 4.55 -5.40 -0.63
C ILE A 64 5.41 -6.39 -1.40
N ILE A 65 4.97 -6.84 -2.58
CA ILE A 65 5.72 -7.76 -3.45
C ILE A 65 7.08 -7.17 -3.83
N VAL A 66 7.11 -5.92 -4.32
CA VAL A 66 8.36 -5.27 -4.71
C VAL A 66 9.29 -5.13 -3.52
N TRP A 67 8.78 -4.73 -2.35
CA TRP A 67 9.60 -4.61 -1.15
C TRP A 67 10.18 -5.96 -0.71
N GLN A 68 9.40 -7.05 -0.76
CA GLN A 68 9.90 -8.40 -0.47
C GLN A 68 11.01 -8.83 -1.43
N HIS A 69 10.87 -8.55 -2.73
CA HIS A 69 11.93 -8.83 -3.71
C HIS A 69 13.20 -8.01 -3.52
N LEU A 70 13.10 -6.80 -2.95
CA LEU A 70 14.26 -5.96 -2.65
C LEU A 70 15.02 -6.38 -1.38
N ASN A 71 14.38 -7.11 -0.48
CA ASN A 71 14.96 -7.55 0.79
C ASN A 71 15.31 -9.05 0.82
N ASN A 72 15.02 -9.79 -0.27
CA ASN A 72 15.52 -11.15 -0.52
C ASN A 72 16.78 -11.11 -1.37
#